data_AF-A0A1A3NWV8-F1
#
_entry.id   AF-A0A1A3NWV8-F1
#
_cell.length_a   1.000
_cell.length_b   1.000
_cell.length_c   1.000
_cell.angle_alpha   90.00
_cell.angle_beta   90.00
_cell.angle_gamma   90.00
#
_symmetry.space_group_name_H-M   'P 1'
#
loop_
_entity.id
_entity.type
_entity.pdbx_description
1 polymer ?
#
loop_
_entity_poly.entity_id
_entity_poly.type
_entity_poly.pdbx_seq_one_letter_code
_entity_poly.pdbx_strand_id
1 'polypeptide(L)'
;GGNAVLAGGSGGNGGLGGAAGIWGAGGAGGAGGNGLAGANGINPPSSTNPALNGATGDGNIVNVNDNSISGVNGGEGLPGGPGVNGGRGGDGGNARFPSDLNTATGGAGGHGGAGGYGGANGGVGGSGGSAFAELVAAAGNSGNGGDGGMGTNGQAGGTGGTGGAGGRGGWLIGDGGRGGAGGNGAAGGTGDIGGNGGAGGYFSYGSSDASSWSVSIGGDGGDGGHGGVGGQGGAGGAGGAGGSGGASGWLLGNGGSGGDGGVGASGGVGGTGGGGADGGRGGTPSSFSGASNGGDGGDGGDAGHGGAGGDGGDGGRGGAAGRGGLLGGLQGAVGAGGNAGNGASGGGQGTPGSGASGGSGGVNMGLNGANGLSGPAFEGARGTDGNPG
;
A
#
# COMPACT_ATOMS: atom_id res chain seq x y z
N GLY A 1 4.56 26.93 -23.89
CA GLY A 1 4.64 27.04 -22.43
C GLY A 1 5.88 26.34 -21.94
N GLY A 2 6.34 26.70 -20.75
CA GLY A 2 7.39 25.93 -20.10
C GLY A 2 6.86 24.58 -19.63
N ASN A 3 7.71 23.55 -19.67
CA ASN A 3 7.40 22.28 -19.02
C ASN A 3 7.36 22.48 -17.51
N ALA A 4 6.61 21.62 -16.82
CA ALA A 4 6.66 21.58 -15.37
C ALA A 4 8.06 21.21 -14.86
N VAL A 5 8.42 21.76 -13.70
CA VAL A 5 9.73 21.55 -13.05
C VAL A 5 9.62 20.93 -11.64
N LEU A 6 8.40 20.70 -11.17
CA LEU A 6 8.10 19.98 -9.93
C LEU A 6 7.27 18.74 -10.23
N ALA A 7 7.50 17.66 -9.49
CA ALA A 7 6.80 16.38 -9.69
C ALA A 7 5.28 16.58 -9.58
N GLY A 8 4.53 15.97 -10.49
CA GLY A 8 3.07 16.17 -10.62
C GLY A 8 2.65 17.56 -11.09
N GLY A 9 3.59 18.47 -11.38
CA GLY A 9 3.30 19.82 -11.83
C GLY A 9 2.76 19.85 -13.27
N SER A 10 1.82 20.76 -13.52
CA SER A 10 1.24 20.96 -14.85
C SER A 10 2.16 21.78 -15.76
N GLY A 11 2.17 21.45 -17.05
CA GLY A 11 2.83 22.27 -18.06
C GLY A 11 2.17 23.63 -18.25
N GLY A 12 2.95 24.64 -18.60
CA GLY A 12 2.45 25.99 -18.84
C GLY A 12 1.76 26.12 -20.19
N ASN A 13 0.80 27.05 -20.30
CA ASN A 13 0.10 27.28 -21.56
C ASN A 13 1.01 27.86 -22.65
N GLY A 14 0.63 27.62 -23.89
CA GLY A 14 1.22 28.23 -25.08
C GLY A 14 0.93 29.72 -25.17
N GLY A 15 1.88 30.49 -25.68
CA GLY A 15 1.67 31.91 -25.97
C GLY A 15 0.73 32.11 -27.16
N LEU A 16 -0.03 33.20 -27.15
CA LEU A 16 -0.89 33.55 -28.28
C LEU A 16 -0.06 33.95 -29.50
N GLY A 17 -0.55 33.60 -30.69
CA GLY A 17 -0.01 34.11 -31.95
C GLY A 17 -0.33 35.59 -32.14
N GLY A 18 0.64 36.34 -32.66
CA GLY A 18 0.46 37.77 -32.94
C GLY A 18 -0.55 38.02 -34.06
N ALA A 19 -1.40 39.03 -33.92
CA ALA A 19 -2.29 39.45 -35.00
C ALA A 19 -1.52 40.28 -36.04
N ALA A 20 -1.84 40.08 -37.32
CA ALA A 20 -1.38 40.98 -38.38
C ALA A 20 -2.19 42.28 -38.41
N GLY A 21 -1.65 43.30 -39.08
CA GLY A 21 -2.25 44.63 -39.21
C GLY A 21 -3.32 44.69 -40.29
N ILE A 22 -3.21 45.63 -41.23
CA ILE A 22 -4.15 45.73 -42.36
C ILE A 22 -3.96 44.56 -43.35
N TRP A 23 -2.72 44.12 -43.50
CA TRP A 23 -2.28 43.04 -44.36
C TRP A 23 -1.38 42.07 -43.60
N GLY A 24 -1.30 40.82 -44.07
CA GLY A 24 -0.31 39.83 -43.62
C GLY A 24 -0.90 38.65 -42.87
N ALA A 25 -0.11 37.60 -42.67
CA ALA A 25 -0.57 36.39 -41.97
C ALA A 25 -0.48 36.55 -40.45
N GLY A 26 -1.44 35.96 -39.74
CA GLY A 26 -1.39 35.85 -38.28
C GLY A 26 -0.26 34.91 -37.84
N GLY A 27 0.37 35.21 -36.71
CA GLY A 27 1.41 34.38 -36.11
C GLY A 27 0.85 33.06 -35.56
N ALA A 28 1.65 32.01 -35.54
CA ALA A 28 1.24 30.75 -34.91
C ALA A 28 1.15 30.90 -33.38
N GLY A 29 0.21 30.18 -32.76
CA GLY A 29 0.18 29.99 -31.32
C GLY A 29 1.32 29.08 -30.87
N GLY A 30 1.87 29.36 -29.69
CA GLY A 30 2.90 28.51 -29.08
C GLY A 30 2.31 27.20 -28.57
N ALA A 31 3.10 26.13 -28.56
CA ALA A 31 2.68 24.86 -27.96
C ALA A 31 2.50 24.98 -26.44
N GLY A 32 1.62 24.17 -25.85
CA GLY A 32 1.56 23.92 -24.42
C GLY A 32 2.81 23.19 -23.93
N GLY A 33 3.20 23.42 -22.68
CA GLY A 33 4.29 22.69 -22.03
C GLY A 33 3.80 21.33 -21.54
N ASN A 34 4.71 20.37 -21.40
CA ASN A 34 4.38 19.07 -20.85
C ASN A 34 4.26 19.13 -19.31
N GLY A 35 3.42 18.26 -18.75
CA GLY A 35 3.45 17.98 -17.31
C GLY A 35 4.74 17.27 -16.90
N LEU A 36 4.95 17.12 -15.58
CA LEU A 36 6.04 16.32 -15.03
C LEU A 36 5.51 15.11 -14.28
N ALA A 37 6.24 14.01 -14.33
CA ALA A 37 5.83 12.75 -13.71
C ALA A 37 5.55 12.93 -12.22
N GLY A 38 4.60 12.16 -11.72
CA GLY A 38 4.34 12.05 -10.29
C GLY A 38 5.54 11.42 -9.57
N ALA A 39 5.80 11.86 -8.35
CA ALA A 39 6.79 11.21 -7.51
C ALA A 39 6.29 9.82 -7.10
N ASN A 40 7.18 8.83 -7.03
CA ASN A 40 6.86 7.53 -6.47
C ASN A 40 6.54 7.67 -4.98
N GLY A 41 5.72 6.75 -4.48
CA GLY A 41 5.66 6.45 -3.05
C GLY A 41 7.05 6.03 -2.60
N ILE A 42 7.49 6.56 -1.47
CA ILE A 42 8.72 6.15 -0.81
C ILE A 42 8.38 5.95 0.66
N ASN A 43 8.48 4.70 1.09
CA ASN A 43 8.39 4.35 2.49
C ASN A 43 9.56 4.97 3.25
N PRO A 44 9.32 5.56 4.43
CA PRO A 44 10.41 5.94 5.31
C PRO A 44 11.20 4.69 5.75
N PRO A 45 12.49 4.82 6.09
CA PRO A 45 13.24 3.73 6.70
C PRO A 45 12.50 3.22 7.94
N SER A 46 12.27 1.91 8.02
CA SER A 46 11.57 1.33 9.16
C SER A 46 12.41 1.48 10.43
N SER A 47 11.74 1.79 11.54
CA SER A 47 12.35 1.95 12.85
C SER A 47 11.57 1.18 13.92
N THR A 48 12.24 0.80 15.00
CA THR A 48 11.61 0.16 16.15
C THR A 48 11.58 1.13 17.33
N ASN A 49 10.47 1.12 18.08
CA ASN A 49 10.35 1.89 19.31
C ASN A 49 10.03 0.94 20.49
N PRO A 50 11.02 0.65 21.36
CA PRO A 50 10.82 -0.24 22.51
C PRO A 50 9.73 0.20 23.48
N ALA A 51 9.38 1.49 23.52
CA ALA A 51 8.30 1.99 24.37
C ALA A 51 6.90 1.51 23.91
N LEU A 52 6.80 0.96 22.69
CA LEU A 52 5.59 0.32 22.20
C LEU A 52 5.48 -1.14 22.65
N ASN A 53 6.54 -1.72 23.21
CA ASN A 53 6.50 -3.13 23.61
C ASN A 53 5.61 -3.34 24.83
N GLY A 54 4.89 -4.45 24.82
CA GLY A 54 4.15 -4.94 25.97
C GLY A 54 5.10 -5.34 27.11
N ALA A 55 4.67 -5.08 28.34
CA ALA A 55 5.40 -5.51 29.52
C ALA A 55 5.29 -7.03 29.72
N THR A 56 6.35 -7.67 30.18
CA THR A 56 6.28 -9.07 30.61
C THR A 56 5.34 -9.21 31.82
N GLY A 57 4.52 -10.25 31.82
CA GLY A 57 3.64 -10.57 32.94
C GLY A 57 4.41 -11.09 34.15
N ASP A 58 3.97 -10.68 35.34
CA ASP A 58 4.51 -11.19 36.60
C ASP A 58 4.21 -12.67 36.78
N GLY A 59 5.19 -13.43 37.26
CA GLY A 59 5.03 -14.84 37.55
C GLY A 59 4.59 -15.10 38.99
N ASN A 60 4.11 -16.32 39.23
CA ASN A 60 3.97 -16.92 40.55
C ASN A 60 3.03 -16.18 41.53
N ILE A 61 1.89 -15.74 41.04
CA ILE A 61 0.84 -15.15 41.87
C ILE A 61 0.08 -16.26 42.60
N VAL A 62 0.24 -16.34 43.91
CA VAL A 62 -0.35 -17.41 44.74
C VAL A 62 -1.75 -17.02 45.22
N ASN A 63 -2.72 -17.90 44.99
CA ASN A 63 -4.04 -17.82 45.62
C ASN A 63 -4.19 -18.95 46.63
N VAL A 64 -4.04 -18.59 47.91
CA VAL A 64 -4.10 -19.52 49.05
C VAL A 64 -5.50 -20.10 49.29
N ASN A 65 -6.56 -19.44 48.83
CA ASN A 65 -7.92 -19.91 49.03
C ASN A 65 -8.28 -21.03 48.05
N ASP A 66 -7.70 -21.00 46.85
CA ASP A 66 -7.95 -21.96 45.77
C ASP A 66 -6.81 -22.98 45.59
N ASN A 67 -5.81 -22.95 46.48
CA ASN A 67 -4.60 -23.77 46.40
C ASN A 67 -3.96 -23.75 45.00
N SER A 68 -3.86 -22.56 44.40
CA SER A 68 -3.45 -22.37 43.01
C SER A 68 -2.39 -21.28 42.84
N ILE A 69 -1.68 -21.36 41.72
CA ILE A 69 -0.69 -20.37 41.31
C ILE A 69 -0.91 -19.96 39.85
N SER A 70 -0.77 -18.67 39.56
CA SER A 70 -0.93 -18.16 38.21
C SER A 70 0.19 -17.21 37.78
N GLY A 71 0.40 -17.12 36.47
CA GLY A 71 1.12 -16.02 35.84
C GLY A 71 0.15 -14.94 35.38
N VAL A 72 0.60 -13.69 35.41
CA VAL A 72 -0.09 -12.57 34.78
C VAL A 72 0.17 -12.60 33.28
N ASN A 73 -0.80 -12.17 32.48
CA ASN A 73 -0.60 -12.06 31.03
C ASN A 73 0.46 -11.00 30.71
N GLY A 74 1.19 -11.22 29.62
CA GLY A 74 2.00 -10.18 29.01
C GLY A 74 1.14 -9.06 28.45
N GLY A 75 1.66 -7.85 28.47
CA GLY A 75 1.01 -6.69 27.89
C GLY A 75 1.00 -6.75 26.36
N GLU A 76 0.05 -6.07 25.75
CA GLU A 76 -0.03 -5.90 24.29
C GLU A 76 1.10 -5.03 23.76
N GLY A 77 1.61 -5.36 22.58
CA GLY A 77 2.40 -4.45 21.76
C GLY A 77 1.52 -3.36 21.16
N LEU A 78 1.93 -2.10 21.30
CA LEU A 78 1.21 -0.97 20.73
C LEU A 78 1.49 -0.82 19.22
N PRO A 79 0.52 -0.34 18.42
CA PRO A 79 0.75 -0.04 17.02
C PRO A 79 1.84 1.01 16.79
N GLY A 80 2.57 0.87 15.69
CA GLY A 80 3.56 1.85 15.25
C GLY A 80 2.94 3.09 14.59
N GLY A 81 3.58 4.25 14.75
CA GLY A 81 3.32 5.43 13.92
C GLY A 81 3.93 5.28 12.51
N PRO A 82 3.76 6.26 11.60
CA PRO A 82 4.31 6.18 10.25
C PRO A 82 5.81 5.84 10.23
N GLY A 83 6.19 4.78 9.50
CA GLY A 83 7.56 4.27 9.44
C GLY A 83 8.08 3.55 10.69
N VAL A 84 7.22 3.33 11.69
CA VAL A 84 7.58 2.65 12.94
C VAL A 84 6.91 1.29 12.96
N ASN A 85 7.70 0.26 13.27
CA ASN A 85 7.20 -1.09 13.43
C ASN A 85 6.30 -1.18 14.65
N GLY A 86 5.38 -2.14 14.63
CA GLY A 86 4.57 -2.47 15.80
C GLY A 86 5.42 -2.92 16.99
N GLY A 87 4.96 -2.59 18.19
CA GLY A 87 5.57 -3.06 19.42
C GLY A 87 5.48 -4.57 19.56
N ARG A 88 6.47 -5.20 20.17
CA ARG A 88 6.41 -6.62 20.49
C ARG A 88 5.42 -6.86 21.63
N GLY A 89 4.66 -7.94 21.57
CA GLY A 89 3.88 -8.42 22.71
C GLY A 89 4.77 -8.84 23.88
N GLY A 90 4.32 -8.60 25.10
CA GLY A 90 5.01 -9.02 26.32
C GLY A 90 4.87 -10.51 26.55
N ASP A 91 5.89 -11.15 27.11
CA ASP A 91 5.79 -12.57 27.46
C ASP A 91 4.86 -12.76 28.67
N GLY A 92 4.13 -13.87 28.72
CA GLY A 92 3.30 -14.26 29.86
C GLY A 92 4.12 -14.67 31.08
N GLY A 93 3.60 -14.39 32.27
CA GLY A 93 4.21 -14.77 33.53
C GLY A 93 4.22 -16.29 33.72
N ASN A 94 5.29 -16.82 34.30
CA ASN A 94 5.37 -18.25 34.61
C ASN A 94 4.68 -18.58 35.94
N ALA A 95 4.09 -19.75 36.04
CA ALA A 95 3.49 -20.31 37.27
C ALA A 95 4.27 -21.57 37.68
N ARG A 96 5.44 -21.39 38.31
CA ARG A 96 6.35 -22.44 38.74
C ARG A 96 6.71 -22.27 40.21
N PHE A 97 6.04 -22.99 41.11
CA PHE A 97 6.43 -23.09 42.52
C PHE A 97 6.65 -24.55 42.94
N PRO A 98 7.65 -24.84 43.80
CA PRO A 98 8.03 -26.20 44.17
C PRO A 98 7.21 -26.84 45.30
N SER A 99 6.02 -26.35 45.64
CA SER A 99 5.25 -26.85 46.81
C SER A 99 3.77 -27.06 46.50
N ASP A 100 3.25 -28.25 46.85
CA ASP A 100 1.89 -28.73 47.23
C ASP A 100 0.62 -28.02 46.71
N LEU A 101 0.73 -27.16 45.70
CA LEU A 101 -0.38 -26.48 45.05
C LEU A 101 -0.94 -27.39 43.95
N ASN A 102 -2.26 -27.50 43.94
CA ASN A 102 -2.94 -28.43 43.04
C ASN A 102 -2.91 -27.93 41.59
N THR A 103 -2.98 -26.62 41.37
CA THR A 103 -3.16 -26.06 40.02
C THR A 103 -2.19 -24.93 39.73
N ALA A 104 -1.54 -24.98 38.57
CA ALA A 104 -0.72 -23.90 38.02
C ALA A 104 -1.19 -23.49 36.62
N THR A 105 -1.28 -22.19 36.38
CA THR A 105 -1.65 -21.65 35.07
C THR A 105 -0.70 -20.53 34.66
N GLY A 106 0.04 -20.72 33.56
CA GLY A 106 0.88 -19.67 32.99
C GLY A 106 0.03 -18.52 32.44
N GLY A 107 0.56 -17.30 32.46
CA GLY A 107 -0.08 -16.16 31.82
C GLY A 107 0.03 -16.25 30.30
N ALA A 108 -0.95 -15.71 29.57
CA ALA A 108 -0.84 -15.63 28.11
C ALA A 108 0.23 -14.61 27.69
N GLY A 109 0.85 -14.80 26.52
CA GLY A 109 1.66 -13.77 25.87
C GLY A 109 0.76 -12.69 25.26
N GLY A 110 1.21 -11.43 25.27
CA GLY A 110 0.51 -10.34 24.60
C GLY A 110 0.67 -10.40 23.07
N HIS A 111 -0.25 -9.83 22.31
CA HIS A 111 -0.15 -9.73 20.87
C HIS A 111 0.88 -8.68 20.44
N GLY A 112 1.45 -8.85 19.25
CA GLY A 112 2.25 -7.81 18.61
C GLY A 112 1.38 -6.68 18.05
N GLY A 113 1.88 -5.46 18.12
CA GLY A 113 1.21 -4.30 17.54
C GLY A 113 1.28 -4.30 16.01
N ALA A 114 0.33 -3.64 15.35
CA ALA A 114 0.41 -3.44 13.89
C ALA A 114 1.56 -2.48 13.51
N GLY A 115 2.15 -2.71 12.34
CA GLY A 115 3.10 -1.78 11.72
C GLY A 115 2.40 -0.49 11.26
N GLY A 116 3.07 0.64 11.40
CA GLY A 116 2.55 1.91 10.93
C GLY A 116 2.59 2.07 9.41
N TYR A 117 1.84 3.06 8.91
CA TYR A 117 1.84 3.44 7.49
C TYR A 117 3.26 3.70 6.96
N GLY A 118 3.48 3.45 5.67
CA GLY A 118 4.80 3.54 5.06
C GLY A 118 5.57 2.22 5.16
N GLY A 119 4.86 1.10 5.06
CA GLY A 119 5.45 -0.23 4.93
C GLY A 119 6.18 -0.74 6.17
N ALA A 120 5.84 -0.27 7.37
CA ALA A 120 6.47 -0.77 8.59
C ALA A 120 5.94 -2.15 8.97
N ASN A 121 6.77 -2.97 9.61
CA ASN A 121 6.41 -4.34 9.94
C ASN A 121 5.54 -4.43 11.20
N GLY A 122 4.72 -5.47 11.29
CA GLY A 122 4.05 -5.85 12.51
C GLY A 122 5.01 -6.30 13.61
N GLY A 123 4.57 -6.14 14.86
CA GLY A 123 5.28 -6.61 16.04
C GLY A 123 5.13 -8.12 16.21
N VAL A 124 6.15 -8.77 16.76
CA VAL A 124 6.09 -10.20 17.10
C VAL A 124 5.21 -10.39 18.34
N GLY A 125 4.45 -11.48 18.39
CA GLY A 125 3.69 -11.86 19.57
C GLY A 125 4.59 -12.28 20.75
N GLY A 126 4.07 -12.14 21.97
CA GLY A 126 4.71 -12.57 23.20
C GLY A 126 4.62 -14.08 23.39
N SER A 127 5.63 -14.69 24.02
CA SER A 127 5.56 -16.09 24.40
C SER A 127 4.54 -16.30 25.52
N GLY A 128 3.82 -17.42 25.48
CA GLY A 128 3.02 -17.87 26.61
C GLY A 128 3.87 -18.23 27.83
N GLY A 129 3.32 -18.01 29.02
CA GLY A 129 3.92 -18.40 30.30
C GLY A 129 3.77 -19.89 30.54
N SER A 130 4.77 -20.50 31.17
CA SER A 130 4.78 -21.94 31.48
C SER A 130 4.24 -22.23 32.88
N ALA A 131 3.78 -23.46 33.11
CA ALA A 131 3.19 -23.90 34.37
C ALA A 131 3.80 -25.19 34.94
N PHE A 132 3.91 -25.25 36.26
CA PHE A 132 4.32 -26.44 37.02
C PHE A 132 3.46 -26.61 38.27
N ALA A 133 2.82 -27.78 38.44
CA ALA A 133 1.98 -28.09 39.60
C ALA A 133 1.94 -29.60 39.92
N GLU A 134 1.37 -29.94 41.07
CA GLU A 134 1.21 -31.34 41.48
C GLU A 134 0.11 -32.04 40.66
N LEU A 135 -1.07 -31.43 40.53
CA LEU A 135 -2.24 -32.04 39.89
C LEU A 135 -2.43 -31.55 38.45
N VAL A 136 -2.67 -30.24 38.24
CA VAL A 136 -2.97 -29.66 36.93
C VAL A 136 -2.01 -28.53 36.60
N ALA A 137 -1.30 -28.64 35.48
CA ALA A 137 -0.45 -27.58 34.94
C ALA A 137 -0.94 -27.19 33.54
N ALA A 138 -1.22 -25.91 33.32
CA ALA A 138 -1.62 -25.37 32.01
C ALA A 138 -0.75 -24.18 31.63
N ALA A 139 -0.03 -24.27 30.50
CA ALA A 139 0.64 -23.10 29.95
C ALA A 139 -0.40 -22.04 29.51
N GLY A 140 0.01 -20.78 29.55
CA GLY A 140 -0.75 -19.71 28.91
C GLY A 140 -0.46 -19.71 27.41
N ASN A 141 -1.45 -19.38 26.59
CA ASN A 141 -1.29 -19.31 25.14
C ASN A 141 -0.30 -18.21 24.74
N SER A 142 0.36 -18.38 23.60
CA SER A 142 1.22 -17.34 23.05
C SER A 142 0.40 -16.27 22.31
N GLY A 143 0.93 -15.06 22.23
CA GLY A 143 0.26 -13.96 21.54
C GLY A 143 0.47 -14.01 20.03
N ASN A 144 -0.52 -13.58 19.26
CA ASN A 144 -0.43 -13.42 17.81
C ASN A 144 0.54 -12.31 17.43
N GLY A 145 1.13 -12.39 16.24
CA GLY A 145 1.86 -11.29 15.64
C GLY A 145 0.94 -10.20 15.11
N GLY A 146 1.46 -8.98 14.98
CA GLY A 146 0.72 -7.85 14.44
C GLY A 146 0.78 -7.77 12.92
N ASP A 147 -0.20 -7.12 12.30
CA ASP A 147 -0.23 -6.93 10.85
C ASP A 147 0.85 -5.95 10.36
N GLY A 148 1.29 -6.10 9.12
CA GLY A 148 2.14 -5.15 8.43
C GLY A 148 1.40 -3.87 8.03
N GLY A 149 2.11 -2.74 8.01
CA GLY A 149 1.56 -1.44 7.63
C GLY A 149 1.44 -1.27 6.12
N MET A 150 0.49 -0.45 5.66
CA MET A 150 0.32 -0.16 4.24
C MET A 150 1.52 0.60 3.64
N GLY A 151 1.89 0.31 2.40
CA GLY A 151 2.89 1.05 1.63
C GLY A 151 2.45 2.46 1.20
N THR A 152 3.41 3.33 0.88
CA THR A 152 3.10 4.70 0.45
C THR A 152 2.59 4.78 -0.99
N ASN A 153 1.63 5.66 -1.26
CA ASN A 153 1.08 5.84 -2.61
C ASN A 153 2.00 6.67 -3.50
N GLY A 154 1.98 6.37 -4.80
CA GLY A 154 2.52 7.24 -5.83
C GLY A 154 1.67 8.48 -6.06
N GLN A 155 2.32 9.59 -6.43
CA GLN A 155 1.66 10.85 -6.73
C GLN A 155 1.14 10.87 -8.17
N ALA A 156 0.10 11.65 -8.42
CA ALA A 156 -0.40 11.84 -9.78
C ALA A 156 0.63 12.54 -10.67
N GLY A 157 0.61 12.20 -11.96
CA GLY A 157 1.36 12.91 -12.98
C GLY A 157 0.72 14.24 -13.36
N GLY A 158 1.57 15.19 -13.73
CA GLY A 158 1.12 16.53 -14.11
C GLY A 158 0.40 16.57 -15.45
N THR A 159 -0.58 17.46 -15.57
CA THR A 159 -1.30 17.68 -16.83
C THR A 159 -0.45 18.46 -17.84
N GLY A 160 -0.74 18.26 -19.12
CA GLY A 160 -0.20 19.09 -20.19
C GLY A 160 -0.85 20.48 -20.23
N GLY A 161 -0.06 21.50 -20.56
CA GLY A 161 -0.56 22.87 -20.76
C GLY A 161 -1.34 23.00 -22.06
N THR A 162 -2.27 23.95 -22.13
CA THR A 162 -3.02 24.18 -23.38
C THR A 162 -2.14 24.84 -24.44
N GLY A 163 -2.41 24.55 -25.71
CA GLY A 163 -1.82 25.25 -26.84
C GLY A 163 -2.37 26.68 -26.96
N GLY A 164 -1.51 27.61 -27.38
CA GLY A 164 -1.90 29.00 -27.61
C GLY A 164 -2.74 29.15 -28.88
N ALA A 165 -3.72 30.06 -28.88
CA ALA A 165 -4.47 30.34 -30.11
C ALA A 165 -3.57 30.97 -31.18
N GLY A 166 -3.84 30.66 -32.44
CA GLY A 166 -3.24 31.31 -33.59
C GLY A 166 -3.71 32.76 -33.72
N GLY A 167 -2.82 33.62 -34.20
CA GLY A 167 -3.08 35.04 -34.44
C GLY A 167 -4.03 35.27 -35.61
N ARG A 168 -4.75 36.37 -35.60
CA ARG A 168 -5.60 36.76 -36.73
C ARG A 168 -4.74 37.23 -37.92
N GLY A 169 -5.14 36.84 -39.12
CA GLY A 169 -4.65 37.43 -40.37
C GLY A 169 -5.01 38.91 -40.47
N GLY A 170 -4.41 39.60 -41.45
CA GLY A 170 -4.59 41.03 -41.65
C GLY A 170 -6.04 41.38 -41.91
N TRP A 171 -6.51 42.52 -41.41
CA TRP A 171 -7.94 42.86 -41.40
C TRP A 171 -8.62 42.70 -42.77
N LEU A 172 -7.95 43.09 -43.85
CA LEU A 172 -8.47 42.96 -45.21
C LEU A 172 -8.03 41.65 -45.87
N ILE A 173 -6.71 41.43 -45.94
CA ILE A 173 -6.14 40.24 -46.57
C ILE A 173 -5.07 39.64 -45.67
N GLY A 174 -5.18 38.33 -45.47
CA GLY A 174 -4.14 37.55 -44.82
C GLY A 174 -4.67 36.27 -44.21
N ASP A 175 -3.82 35.25 -44.16
CA ASP A 175 -4.19 33.97 -43.56
C ASP A 175 -4.17 34.06 -42.03
N GLY A 176 -5.03 33.29 -41.39
CA GLY A 176 -4.98 33.10 -39.95
C GLY A 176 -3.80 32.24 -39.53
N GLY A 177 -3.23 32.51 -38.36
CA GLY A 177 -2.16 31.70 -37.79
C GLY A 177 -2.66 30.35 -37.27
N ARG A 178 -1.82 29.32 -37.33
CA ARG A 178 -2.14 28.01 -36.75
C ARG A 178 -2.18 28.07 -35.22
N GLY A 179 -3.12 27.37 -34.59
CA GLY A 179 -3.14 27.16 -33.15
C GLY A 179 -2.00 26.25 -32.69
N GLY A 180 -1.42 26.52 -31.53
CA GLY A 180 -0.37 25.70 -30.94
C GLY A 180 -0.89 24.35 -30.46
N ALA A 181 -0.08 23.31 -30.51
CA ALA A 181 -0.45 22.01 -29.94
C ALA A 181 -0.58 22.08 -28.42
N GLY A 182 -1.44 21.25 -27.83
CA GLY A 182 -1.45 21.01 -26.39
C GLY A 182 -0.21 20.25 -25.94
N GLY A 183 0.19 20.46 -24.69
CA GLY A 183 1.28 19.69 -24.07
C GLY A 183 0.81 18.31 -23.65
N ASN A 184 1.72 17.36 -23.53
CA ASN A 184 1.38 16.02 -23.05
C ASN A 184 1.23 16.03 -21.52
N GLY A 185 0.35 15.17 -21.02
CA GLY A 185 0.36 14.80 -19.61
C GLY A 185 1.61 13.97 -19.28
N ALA A 186 1.85 13.75 -17.99
CA ALA A 186 2.98 12.95 -17.52
C ALA A 186 2.54 11.77 -16.66
N ALA A 187 3.37 10.74 -16.59
CA ALA A 187 3.00 9.50 -15.90
C ALA A 187 2.78 9.70 -14.40
N GLY A 188 1.90 8.90 -13.80
CA GLY A 188 1.79 8.80 -12.35
C GLY A 188 2.99 8.08 -11.72
N GLY A 189 3.27 8.38 -10.45
CA GLY A 189 4.31 7.70 -9.67
C GLY A 189 3.86 6.30 -9.23
N THR A 190 4.82 5.40 -9.01
CA THR A 190 4.50 4.04 -8.50
C THR A 190 4.18 4.06 -7.01
N GLY A 191 3.33 3.14 -6.54
CA GLY A 191 3.20 2.87 -5.10
C GLY A 191 4.38 2.06 -4.57
N ASP A 192 4.62 2.12 -3.25
CA ASP A 192 5.68 1.38 -2.57
C ASP A 192 5.15 0.14 -1.82
N ILE A 193 6.04 -0.75 -1.38
CA ILE A 193 5.70 -2.05 -0.78
C ILE A 193 4.98 -1.93 0.57
N GLY A 194 4.07 -2.86 0.88
CA GLY A 194 3.49 -3.03 2.22
C GLY A 194 4.47 -3.68 3.21
N GLY A 195 4.27 -3.45 4.50
CA GLY A 195 5.09 -4.05 5.56
C GLY A 195 4.79 -5.52 5.77
N ASN A 196 5.73 -6.29 6.30
CA ASN A 196 5.46 -7.69 6.65
C ASN A 196 4.67 -7.78 7.96
N GLY A 197 3.90 -8.85 8.11
CA GLY A 197 3.34 -9.23 9.40
C GLY A 197 4.43 -9.56 10.42
N GLY A 198 4.06 -9.55 11.70
CA GLY A 198 4.89 -10.04 12.80
C GLY A 198 4.67 -11.52 13.05
N ALA A 199 5.70 -12.25 13.45
CA ALA A 199 5.55 -13.67 13.78
C ALA A 199 4.65 -13.89 15.00
N GLY A 200 3.96 -15.02 15.03
CA GLY A 200 3.28 -15.49 16.22
C GLY A 200 4.26 -15.80 17.35
N GLY A 201 3.82 -15.59 18.59
CA GLY A 201 4.55 -15.98 19.78
C GLY A 201 4.62 -17.50 19.90
N TYR A 202 5.71 -18.02 20.46
CA TYR A 202 5.90 -19.47 20.65
C TYR A 202 6.59 -19.77 21.98
N PHE A 203 6.47 -21.02 22.43
CA PHE A 203 7.17 -21.52 23.63
C PHE A 203 8.62 -21.88 23.32
N SER A 204 9.57 -21.42 24.14
CA SER A 204 10.98 -21.81 24.00
C SER A 204 11.20 -23.28 24.42
N TYR A 205 11.90 -24.06 23.60
CA TYR A 205 12.30 -25.45 23.89
C TYR A 205 12.93 -25.55 25.29
N GLY A 206 12.36 -26.41 26.14
CA GLY A 206 12.80 -26.59 27.53
C GLY A 206 11.96 -25.88 28.59
N SER A 207 10.94 -25.11 28.19
CA SER A 207 9.89 -24.61 29.08
C SER A 207 8.75 -25.61 29.19
N SER A 208 9.05 -26.85 29.55
CA SER A 208 8.06 -27.92 29.61
C SER A 208 7.09 -27.69 30.76
N ASP A 209 5.82 -27.57 30.44
CA ASP A 209 4.75 -27.65 31.43
C ASP A 209 4.79 -29.03 32.05
N ALA A 210 4.75 -29.09 33.37
CA ALA A 210 4.90 -30.35 34.06
C ALA A 210 3.87 -30.48 35.18
N SER A 211 3.10 -31.56 35.11
CA SER A 211 2.29 -32.03 36.22
C SER A 211 2.88 -33.31 36.81
N SER A 212 2.87 -33.39 38.14
CA SER A 212 3.43 -34.56 38.83
C SER A 212 2.49 -35.77 38.80
N TRP A 213 1.17 -35.58 38.77
CA TRP A 213 0.24 -36.69 38.96
C TRP A 213 -0.97 -36.78 38.02
N SER A 214 -1.48 -35.68 37.43
CA SER A 214 -2.78 -35.73 36.74
C SER A 214 -2.82 -35.19 35.32
N VAL A 215 -2.81 -33.87 35.08
CA VAL A 215 -2.99 -33.34 33.71
C VAL A 215 -2.01 -32.22 33.45
N SER A 216 -1.39 -32.24 32.27
CA SER A 216 -0.54 -31.17 31.77
C SER A 216 -1.03 -30.74 30.39
N ILE A 217 -1.20 -29.44 30.20
CA ILE A 217 -1.77 -28.84 28.98
C ILE A 217 -0.75 -27.83 28.46
N GLY A 218 -0.28 -28.05 27.23
CA GLY A 218 0.55 -27.07 26.54
C GLY A 218 -0.33 -25.94 26.04
N GLY A 219 0.16 -24.70 26.10
CA GLY A 219 -0.56 -23.57 25.52
C GLY A 219 -0.43 -23.56 24.00
N ASP A 220 -1.36 -22.88 23.34
CA ASP A 220 -1.36 -22.76 21.89
C ASP A 220 -0.29 -21.77 21.42
N GLY A 221 0.24 -22.01 20.22
CA GLY A 221 1.08 -21.05 19.53
C GLY A 221 0.25 -19.86 19.01
N GLY A 222 0.87 -18.69 18.94
CA GLY A 222 0.17 -17.50 18.42
C GLY A 222 0.14 -17.51 16.90
N ASP A 223 -0.90 -16.94 16.30
CA ASP A 223 -0.98 -16.81 14.84
C ASP A 223 0.05 -15.78 14.32
N GLY A 224 0.53 -15.97 13.11
CA GLY A 224 1.31 -14.97 12.40
C GLY A 224 0.45 -13.81 11.92
N GLY A 225 1.00 -12.59 11.97
CA GLY A 225 0.33 -11.40 11.46
C GLY A 225 0.26 -11.36 9.94
N HIS A 226 -0.75 -10.68 9.41
CA HIS A 226 -0.96 -10.53 7.98
C HIS A 226 0.04 -9.53 7.36
N GLY A 227 0.35 -9.72 6.09
CA GLY A 227 1.10 -8.73 5.33
C GLY A 227 0.30 -7.45 5.07
N GLY A 228 0.99 -6.31 5.05
CA GLY A 228 0.41 -5.01 4.74
C GLY A 228 0.09 -4.84 3.25
N VAL A 229 -0.90 -4.02 2.94
CA VAL A 229 -1.27 -3.71 1.54
C VAL A 229 -0.20 -2.83 0.88
N GLY A 230 0.13 -3.09 -0.37
CA GLY A 230 1.00 -2.20 -1.16
C GLY A 230 0.37 -0.83 -1.44
N GLY A 231 1.20 0.19 -1.62
CA GLY A 231 0.75 1.54 -1.97
C GLY A 231 0.08 1.59 -3.35
N GLN A 232 -0.86 2.49 -3.54
CA GLN A 232 -1.50 2.68 -4.84
C GLN A 232 -0.56 3.41 -5.81
N GLY A 233 -0.67 3.10 -7.11
CA GLY A 233 -0.05 3.90 -8.15
C GLY A 233 -0.81 5.21 -8.39
N GLY A 234 -0.09 6.28 -8.72
CA GLY A 234 -0.68 7.58 -9.02
C GLY A 234 -1.35 7.61 -10.40
N ALA A 235 -2.39 8.42 -10.58
CA ALA A 235 -3.01 8.60 -11.89
C ALA A 235 -2.05 9.30 -12.88
N GLY A 236 -2.20 8.99 -14.17
CA GLY A 236 -1.52 9.70 -15.25
C GLY A 236 -2.13 11.08 -15.47
N GLY A 237 -1.29 12.03 -15.87
CA GLY A 237 -1.72 13.38 -16.22
C GLY A 237 -2.48 13.41 -17.54
N ALA A 238 -3.53 14.23 -17.61
CA ALA A 238 -4.25 14.48 -18.85
C ALA A 238 -3.41 15.31 -19.84
N GLY A 239 -3.63 15.10 -21.14
CA GLY A 239 -3.09 15.95 -22.19
C GLY A 239 -3.77 17.33 -22.23
N GLY A 240 -3.02 18.35 -22.60
CA GLY A 240 -3.53 19.71 -22.76
C GLY A 240 -4.33 19.86 -24.05
N ALA A 241 -5.33 20.73 -24.06
CA ALA A 241 -6.08 21.01 -25.29
C ALA A 241 -5.21 21.76 -26.32
N GLY A 242 -5.43 21.50 -27.61
CA GLY A 242 -4.87 22.28 -28.70
C GLY A 242 -5.46 23.69 -28.79
N GLY A 243 -4.67 24.66 -29.22
CA GLY A 243 -5.09 26.04 -29.42
C GLY A 243 -5.97 26.19 -30.65
N SER A 244 -6.91 27.14 -30.64
CA SER A 244 -7.69 27.43 -31.84
C SER A 244 -6.84 28.05 -32.95
N GLY A 245 -7.18 27.80 -34.20
CA GLY A 245 -6.64 28.51 -35.35
C GLY A 245 -7.16 29.95 -35.41
N GLY A 246 -6.33 30.86 -35.89
CA GLY A 246 -6.68 32.26 -36.08
C GLY A 246 -7.62 32.45 -37.27
N ALA A 247 -8.53 33.41 -37.18
CA ALA A 247 -9.31 33.83 -38.35
C ALA A 247 -8.43 34.53 -39.39
N SER A 248 -8.74 34.35 -40.67
CA SER A 248 -8.13 35.11 -41.75
C SER A 248 -8.66 36.54 -41.84
N GLY A 249 -8.16 37.29 -42.82
CA GLY A 249 -8.68 38.59 -43.21
C GLY A 249 -10.12 38.53 -43.70
N TRP A 250 -10.84 39.63 -43.49
CA TRP A 250 -12.26 39.71 -43.78
C TRP A 250 -12.56 39.47 -45.25
N LEU A 251 -11.71 39.97 -46.14
CA LEU A 251 -11.92 39.92 -47.59
C LEU A 251 -11.34 38.64 -48.20
N LEU A 252 -10.04 38.40 -48.00
CA LEU A 252 -9.33 37.26 -48.58
C LEU A 252 -8.37 36.63 -47.55
N GLY A 253 -8.22 35.32 -47.64
CA GLY A 253 -7.28 34.55 -46.84
C GLY A 253 -7.91 33.32 -46.20
N ASN A 254 -7.09 32.30 -45.98
CA ASN A 254 -7.48 31.05 -45.35
C ASN A 254 -7.40 31.15 -43.84
N GLY A 255 -8.37 30.59 -43.13
CA GLY A 255 -8.30 30.48 -41.68
C GLY A 255 -7.16 29.55 -41.25
N GLY A 256 -6.55 29.85 -40.11
CA GLY A 256 -5.51 29.00 -39.54
C GLY A 256 -6.08 27.68 -39.05
N SER A 257 -5.30 26.60 -39.13
CA SER A 257 -5.72 25.32 -38.54
C SER A 257 -5.67 25.39 -37.00
N GLY A 258 -6.52 24.60 -36.35
CA GLY A 258 -6.38 24.31 -34.93
C GLY A 258 -5.08 23.57 -34.62
N GLY A 259 -4.63 23.69 -33.38
CA GLY A 259 -3.55 22.87 -32.84
C GLY A 259 -4.07 21.51 -32.39
N ASP A 260 -3.21 20.50 -32.43
CA ASP A 260 -3.58 19.16 -31.96
C ASP A 260 -3.62 19.13 -30.43
N GLY A 261 -4.48 18.28 -29.86
CA GLY A 261 -4.49 18.01 -28.43
C GLY A 261 -3.29 17.19 -27.99
N GLY A 262 -2.85 17.39 -26.75
CA GLY A 262 -1.77 16.62 -26.14
C GLY A 262 -2.21 15.22 -25.75
N VAL A 263 -1.26 14.30 -25.66
CA VAL A 263 -1.52 12.91 -25.26
C VAL A 263 -1.64 12.81 -23.74
N GLY A 264 -2.61 12.04 -23.26
CA GLY A 264 -2.72 11.65 -21.84
C GLY A 264 -1.66 10.60 -21.49
N ALA A 265 -1.16 10.61 -20.25
CA ALA A 265 -0.09 9.72 -19.83
C ALA A 265 -0.59 8.51 -19.05
N SER A 266 0.22 7.47 -18.94
CA SER A 266 -0.14 6.28 -18.16
C SER A 266 -0.21 6.57 -16.66
N GLY A 267 -1.01 5.77 -15.94
CA GLY A 267 -0.91 5.70 -14.49
C GLY A 267 0.42 5.10 -14.02
N GLY A 268 0.64 5.16 -12.71
CA GLY A 268 1.74 4.50 -12.02
C GLY A 268 1.37 3.09 -11.58
N VAL A 269 2.34 2.19 -11.49
CA VAL A 269 2.13 0.81 -11.02
C VAL A 269 1.86 0.80 -9.52
N GLY A 270 0.96 -0.07 -9.05
CA GLY A 270 0.75 -0.30 -7.62
C GLY A 270 1.94 -1.00 -6.94
N GLY A 271 2.17 -0.71 -5.67
CA GLY A 271 3.20 -1.36 -4.85
C GLY A 271 2.81 -2.79 -4.49
N THR A 272 3.79 -3.64 -4.24
CA THR A 272 3.54 -5.03 -3.82
C THR A 272 3.01 -5.10 -2.38
N GLY A 273 2.19 -6.09 -2.07
CA GLY A 273 1.84 -6.42 -0.68
C GLY A 273 3.05 -6.93 0.11
N GLY A 274 3.02 -6.76 1.43
CA GLY A 274 3.99 -7.35 2.34
C GLY A 274 3.71 -8.83 2.59
N GLY A 275 4.70 -9.57 3.08
CA GLY A 275 4.52 -10.98 3.44
C GLY A 275 3.73 -11.13 4.74
N GLY A 276 2.86 -12.13 4.81
CA GLY A 276 2.39 -12.66 6.08
C GLY A 276 3.52 -13.36 6.83
N ALA A 277 3.37 -13.50 8.14
CA ALA A 277 4.39 -14.11 8.98
C ALA A 277 3.98 -15.50 9.47
N ASP A 278 4.97 -16.29 9.89
CA ASP A 278 4.72 -17.64 10.41
C ASP A 278 3.98 -17.61 11.75
N GLY A 279 3.15 -18.63 11.96
CA GLY A 279 2.57 -18.94 13.26
C GLY A 279 3.62 -19.47 14.24
N GLY A 280 3.28 -19.41 15.52
CA GLY A 280 4.08 -19.93 16.62
C GLY A 280 3.79 -21.39 16.91
N ARG A 281 4.79 -22.14 17.38
CA ARG A 281 4.61 -23.55 17.75
C ARG A 281 3.79 -23.71 19.02
N GLY A 282 2.94 -24.74 19.04
CA GLY A 282 2.20 -25.17 20.22
C GLY A 282 3.10 -25.75 21.31
N GLY A 283 2.66 -25.63 22.57
CA GLY A 283 3.39 -26.06 23.75
C GLY A 283 3.45 -27.59 23.89
N THR A 284 4.60 -28.10 24.34
CA THR A 284 4.84 -29.53 24.56
C THR A 284 4.88 -29.88 26.06
N PRO A 285 3.74 -30.25 26.66
CA PRO A 285 3.70 -30.55 28.09
C PRO A 285 4.21 -31.96 28.39
N SER A 286 4.49 -32.23 29.66
CA SER A 286 4.91 -33.52 30.19
C SER A 286 4.17 -33.84 31.49
N SER A 287 3.81 -35.10 31.70
CA SER A 287 3.26 -35.57 32.98
C SER A 287 3.91 -36.89 33.37
N PHE A 288 4.18 -37.09 34.66
CA PHE A 288 4.83 -38.30 35.17
C PHE A 288 3.87 -39.50 35.25
N SER A 289 2.63 -39.29 35.67
CA SER A 289 1.65 -40.37 35.88
C SER A 289 0.29 -40.11 35.21
N GLY A 290 0.10 -38.96 34.55
CA GLY A 290 -1.20 -38.57 34.02
C GLY A 290 -1.16 -38.08 32.57
N ALA A 291 -2.26 -37.44 32.13
CA ALA A 291 -2.44 -37.04 30.74
C ALA A 291 -1.57 -35.81 30.39
N SER A 292 -1.04 -35.80 29.16
CA SER A 292 -0.37 -34.65 28.57
C SER A 292 -1.00 -34.34 27.22
N ASN A 293 -1.49 -33.11 27.05
CA ASN A 293 -2.17 -32.64 25.84
C ASN A 293 -1.36 -31.50 25.22
N GLY A 294 -0.72 -31.75 24.08
CA GLY A 294 -0.01 -30.70 23.35
C GLY A 294 -0.93 -29.56 22.93
N GLY A 295 -0.42 -28.33 22.96
CA GLY A 295 -1.14 -27.16 22.45
C GLY A 295 -1.11 -27.10 20.93
N ASP A 296 -2.08 -26.44 20.33
CA ASP A 296 -2.15 -26.29 18.87
C ASP A 296 -1.06 -25.34 18.35
N GLY A 297 -0.60 -25.57 17.12
CA GLY A 297 0.27 -24.63 16.42
C GLY A 297 -0.54 -23.46 15.88
N GLY A 298 0.02 -22.25 15.92
CA GLY A 298 -0.61 -21.06 15.36
C GLY A 298 -0.63 -21.10 13.83
N ASP A 299 -1.66 -20.47 13.26
CA ASP A 299 -1.80 -20.30 11.82
C ASP A 299 -0.77 -19.30 11.28
N GLY A 300 -0.38 -19.46 10.01
CA GLY A 300 0.40 -18.46 9.31
C GLY A 300 -0.47 -17.28 8.86
N GLY A 301 0.09 -16.08 8.88
CA GLY A 301 -0.61 -14.89 8.41
C GLY A 301 -0.79 -14.87 6.89
N ASP A 302 -1.95 -14.42 6.42
CA ASP A 302 -2.20 -14.16 4.99
C ASP A 302 -1.18 -13.20 4.37
N ALA A 303 -0.97 -13.38 3.06
CA ALA A 303 -0.23 -12.42 2.25
C ALA A 303 -0.89 -11.03 2.26
N GLY A 304 -0.08 -9.98 2.17
CA GLY A 304 -0.59 -8.64 1.92
C GLY A 304 -1.10 -8.49 0.49
N HIS A 305 -2.14 -7.68 0.31
CA HIS A 305 -2.65 -7.37 -1.03
C HIS A 305 -1.68 -6.42 -1.77
N GLY A 306 -1.56 -6.59 -3.08
CA GLY A 306 -0.95 -5.58 -3.93
C GLY A 306 -1.79 -4.31 -4.00
N GLY A 307 -1.13 -3.16 -4.11
CA GLY A 307 -1.79 -1.88 -4.33
C GLY A 307 -2.40 -1.79 -5.73
N ALA A 308 -3.50 -1.05 -5.89
CA ALA A 308 -4.08 -0.82 -7.21
C ALA A 308 -3.12 0.02 -8.09
N GLY A 309 -3.15 -0.23 -9.40
CA GLY A 309 -2.49 0.61 -10.38
C GLY A 309 -3.25 1.92 -10.58
N GLY A 310 -2.55 2.97 -10.99
CA GLY A 310 -3.15 4.26 -11.31
C GLY A 310 -3.89 4.25 -12.65
N ASP A 311 -4.92 5.07 -12.76
CA ASP A 311 -5.64 5.31 -14.00
C ASP A 311 -4.77 6.07 -15.01
N GLY A 312 -5.02 5.85 -16.30
CA GLY A 312 -4.44 6.65 -17.38
C GLY A 312 -5.11 8.03 -17.48
N GLY A 313 -4.35 9.02 -17.92
CA GLY A 313 -4.85 10.36 -18.18
C GLY A 313 -5.61 10.45 -19.50
N ASP A 314 -6.62 11.31 -19.56
CA ASP A 314 -7.35 11.60 -20.80
C ASP A 314 -6.46 12.32 -21.83
N GLY A 315 -6.74 12.10 -23.11
CA GLY A 315 -6.21 12.89 -24.20
C GLY A 315 -6.79 14.30 -24.23
N GLY A 316 -5.98 15.27 -24.62
CA GLY A 316 -6.40 16.65 -24.83
C GLY A 316 -7.24 16.80 -26.09
N ARG A 317 -8.23 17.69 -26.08
CA ARG A 317 -9.05 17.96 -27.27
C ARG A 317 -8.26 18.71 -28.34
N GLY A 318 -8.57 18.46 -29.60
CA GLY A 318 -8.08 19.27 -30.71
C GLY A 318 -8.63 20.70 -30.72
N GLY A 319 -7.87 21.63 -31.28
CA GLY A 319 -8.23 23.03 -31.41
C GLY A 319 -9.22 23.28 -32.54
N ALA A 320 -10.13 24.25 -32.35
CA ALA A 320 -11.06 24.66 -33.40
C ALA A 320 -10.33 25.31 -34.58
N ALA A 321 -10.89 25.17 -35.78
CA ALA A 321 -10.41 25.83 -36.99
C ALA A 321 -10.68 27.35 -37.00
N GLY A 322 -9.77 28.11 -37.61
CA GLY A 322 -9.96 29.52 -37.93
C GLY A 322 -10.85 29.73 -39.15
N ARG A 323 -11.60 30.84 -39.15
CA ARG A 323 -12.52 31.21 -40.25
C ARG A 323 -11.77 31.75 -41.48
N GLY A 324 -12.23 31.38 -42.69
CA GLY A 324 -11.77 31.94 -43.98
C GLY A 324 -12.42 33.28 -44.37
N GLY A 325 -11.87 33.93 -45.42
CA GLY A 325 -12.29 35.26 -45.89
C GLY A 325 -13.53 35.23 -46.79
N LEU A 326 -14.27 36.34 -46.83
CA LEU A 326 -15.60 36.45 -47.46
C LEU A 326 -15.58 36.24 -48.98
N LEU A 327 -14.57 36.75 -49.68
CA LEU A 327 -14.49 36.72 -51.14
C LEU A 327 -13.62 35.59 -51.68
N GLY A 328 -12.92 34.86 -50.80
CA GLY A 328 -11.99 33.80 -51.16
C GLY A 328 -11.11 33.41 -49.98
N GLY A 329 -11.44 32.27 -49.37
CA GLY A 329 -10.69 31.74 -48.25
C GLY A 329 -11.28 30.44 -47.72
N LEU A 330 -10.44 29.44 -47.52
CA LEU A 330 -10.83 28.17 -46.91
C LEU A 330 -10.89 28.34 -45.38
N GLN A 331 -11.82 27.64 -44.74
CA GLN A 331 -11.77 27.42 -43.30
C GLN A 331 -10.51 26.61 -42.97
N GLY A 332 -9.87 26.90 -41.85
CA GLY A 332 -8.79 26.05 -41.34
C GLY A 332 -9.27 24.63 -41.05
N ALA A 333 -8.33 23.69 -40.93
CA ALA A 333 -8.64 22.37 -40.39
C ALA A 333 -8.79 22.44 -38.85
N VAL A 334 -9.65 21.60 -38.28
CA VAL A 334 -9.64 21.37 -36.83
C VAL A 334 -8.39 20.56 -36.46
N GLY A 335 -7.85 20.79 -35.27
CA GLY A 335 -6.77 19.95 -34.75
C GLY A 335 -7.28 18.56 -34.38
N ALA A 336 -6.41 17.56 -34.44
CA ALA A 336 -6.73 16.23 -33.94
C ALA A 336 -6.78 16.23 -32.40
N GLY A 337 -7.59 15.35 -31.82
CA GLY A 337 -7.52 15.04 -30.40
C GLY A 337 -6.27 14.23 -30.04
N GLY A 338 -5.88 14.27 -28.78
CA GLY A 338 -4.81 13.46 -28.22
C GLY A 338 -5.29 12.07 -27.87
N ASN A 339 -4.38 11.10 -27.93
CA ASN A 339 -4.65 9.75 -27.44
C ASN A 339 -4.76 9.76 -25.91
N ALA A 340 -5.52 8.79 -25.39
CA ALA A 340 -5.56 8.47 -23.97
C ALA A 340 -4.24 7.85 -23.48
N GLY A 341 -4.01 7.97 -22.18
CA GLY A 341 -3.04 7.16 -21.45
C GLY A 341 -3.66 5.84 -20.98
N ASN A 342 -2.82 4.81 -20.83
CA ASN A 342 -3.26 3.52 -20.31
C ASN A 342 -3.25 3.50 -18.78
N GLY A 343 -4.21 2.81 -18.18
CA GLY A 343 -4.17 2.45 -16.77
C GLY A 343 -3.07 1.42 -16.52
N ALA A 344 -2.33 1.62 -15.42
CA ALA A 344 -1.21 0.77 -15.06
C ALA A 344 -1.64 -0.49 -14.31
N SER A 345 -0.79 -1.52 -14.30
CA SER A 345 -1.02 -2.72 -13.51
C SER A 345 -1.07 -2.41 -12.01
N GLY A 346 -1.84 -3.19 -11.27
CA GLY A 346 -1.67 -3.25 -9.83
C GLY A 346 -0.37 -3.94 -9.43
N GLY A 347 -0.07 -3.86 -8.14
CA GLY A 347 1.09 -4.51 -7.54
C GLY A 347 0.85 -6.00 -7.28
N GLY A 348 1.97 -6.70 -7.13
CA GLY A 348 2.00 -8.10 -6.72
C GLY A 348 1.43 -8.31 -5.31
N GLN A 349 0.80 -9.44 -5.04
CA GLN A 349 0.57 -9.89 -3.67
C GLN A 349 1.88 -10.18 -2.90
N GLY A 350 1.79 -10.24 -1.57
CA GLY A 350 2.85 -10.78 -0.72
C GLY A 350 2.91 -12.31 -0.71
N THR A 351 3.82 -12.85 0.11
CA THR A 351 3.88 -14.29 0.39
C THR A 351 3.06 -14.61 1.65
N PRO A 352 2.32 -15.73 1.69
CA PRO A 352 1.66 -16.16 2.92
C PRO A 352 2.69 -16.70 3.92
N GLY A 353 2.37 -16.57 5.21
CA GLY A 353 3.09 -17.22 6.30
C GLY A 353 2.76 -18.71 6.40
N SER A 354 3.67 -19.47 6.99
CA SER A 354 3.46 -20.89 7.27
C SER A 354 2.80 -21.11 8.63
N GLY A 355 1.90 -22.09 8.68
CA GLY A 355 1.35 -22.57 9.94
C GLY A 355 2.40 -23.36 10.71
N ALA A 356 2.34 -23.31 12.04
CA ALA A 356 3.31 -23.98 12.89
C ALA A 356 2.86 -25.39 13.28
N SER A 357 3.82 -26.21 13.72
CA SER A 357 3.50 -27.52 14.29
C SER A 357 2.78 -27.40 15.63
N GLY A 358 1.79 -28.26 15.85
CA GLY A 358 1.24 -28.51 17.17
C GLY A 358 2.26 -29.16 18.11
N GLY A 359 2.04 -29.00 19.40
CA GLY A 359 2.85 -29.57 20.45
C GLY A 359 2.63 -31.08 20.61
N SER A 360 3.67 -31.80 21.05
CA SER A 360 3.54 -33.21 21.43
C SER A 360 2.99 -33.34 22.84
N GLY A 361 1.94 -34.13 23.03
CA GLY A 361 1.46 -34.60 24.33
C GLY A 361 1.44 -36.13 24.38
N GLY A 362 1.49 -36.70 25.58
CA GLY A 362 1.47 -38.14 25.80
C GLY A 362 0.10 -38.80 25.59
N VAL A 363 -0.97 -38.01 25.51
CA VAL A 363 -2.34 -38.50 25.23
C VAL A 363 -2.90 -37.88 23.95
N ASN A 364 -2.77 -36.55 23.80
CA ASN A 364 -3.19 -35.85 22.59
C ASN A 364 -2.05 -34.99 22.03
N MET A 365 -1.90 -35.04 20.72
CA MET A 365 -1.04 -34.11 19.98
C MET A 365 -1.86 -32.88 19.63
N GLY A 366 -1.22 -31.71 19.66
CA GLY A 366 -1.82 -30.49 19.11
C GLY A 366 -1.94 -30.58 17.59
N LEU A 367 -2.92 -29.87 17.05
CA LEU A 367 -3.09 -29.69 15.62
C LEU A 367 -2.01 -28.76 15.07
N ASN A 368 -1.65 -28.97 13.80
CA ASN A 368 -0.80 -28.01 13.09
C ASN A 368 -1.65 -26.83 12.63
N GLY A 369 -1.08 -25.64 12.69
CA GLY A 369 -1.67 -24.45 12.10
C GLY A 369 -1.75 -24.56 10.57
N ALA A 370 -2.74 -23.89 10.00
CA ALA A 370 -2.88 -23.70 8.58
C ALA A 370 -1.87 -22.67 8.05
N ASN A 371 -1.50 -22.79 6.78
CA ASN A 371 -0.77 -21.72 6.09
C ASN A 371 -1.71 -20.55 5.78
N GLY A 372 -1.15 -19.35 5.74
CA GLY A 372 -1.88 -18.16 5.34
C GLY A 372 -2.40 -18.24 3.90
N LEU A 373 -3.45 -17.46 3.63
CA LEU A 373 -4.04 -17.33 2.31
C LEU A 373 -3.19 -16.46 1.39
N SER A 374 -3.25 -16.79 0.09
CA SER A 374 -2.72 -16.00 -1.01
C SER A 374 -3.40 -16.42 -2.31
N GLY A 375 -3.12 -15.71 -3.40
CA GLY A 375 -3.56 -16.03 -4.75
C GLY A 375 -4.08 -14.81 -5.51
N PRO A 376 -4.55 -14.97 -6.75
CA PRO A 376 -4.90 -13.85 -7.64
C PRO A 376 -5.86 -12.80 -7.05
N ALA A 377 -6.67 -13.15 -6.04
CA ALA A 377 -7.54 -12.20 -5.33
C ALA A 377 -6.79 -11.17 -4.47
N PHE A 378 -5.50 -11.43 -4.19
CA PHE A 378 -4.61 -10.54 -3.46
C PHE A 378 -3.78 -9.65 -4.39
N GLU A 379 -3.86 -9.86 -5.70
CA GLU A 379 -3.20 -8.98 -6.66
C GLU A 379 -3.93 -7.64 -6.74
N GLY A 380 -3.16 -6.56 -6.94
CA GLY A 380 -3.71 -5.24 -7.14
C GLY A 380 -4.50 -5.16 -8.46
N ALA A 381 -5.63 -4.46 -8.44
CA ALA A 381 -6.39 -4.19 -9.65
C ALA A 381 -5.60 -3.28 -10.62
N ARG A 382 -5.74 -3.51 -11.93
CA ARG A 382 -5.25 -2.59 -12.96
C ARG A 382 -6.09 -1.32 -12.95
N GLY A 383 -5.45 -0.16 -13.14
CA GLY A 383 -6.13 1.10 -13.39
C GLY A 383 -6.89 1.10 -14.72
N THR A 384 -7.82 2.04 -14.85
CA THR A 384 -8.59 2.25 -16.07
C THR A 384 -7.80 3.04 -17.12
N ASP A 385 -8.04 2.75 -18.39
CA ASP A 385 -7.50 3.56 -19.49
C ASP A 385 -8.27 4.89 -19.58
N GLY A 386 -7.57 5.96 -19.94
CA GLY A 386 -8.19 7.27 -20.16
C GLY A 386 -9.02 7.32 -21.44
N ASN A 387 -9.66 8.46 -21.68
CA ASN A 387 -10.45 8.71 -22.88
C ASN A 387 -9.65 9.51 -23.92
N PRO A 388 -9.75 9.18 -25.22
CA PRO A 388 -9.22 10.04 -26.28
C PRO A 388 -9.93 11.40 -26.34
N GLY A 389 -9.22 12.43 -26.84
CA GLY A 389 -9.69 13.81 -26.92
C GLY A 389 -10.37 14.22 -28.22
#